data_AF-A0A2M8FDB0-F1
#
_entry.id   AF-A0A2M8FDB0-F1
#
_cell.length_a   1.000
_cell.length_b   1.000
_cell.length_c   1.000
_cell.angle_alpha   90.00
_cell.angle_beta   90.00
_cell.angle_gamma   90.00
#
_symmetry.space_group_name_H-M   'P 1'
#
loop_
_entity.id
_entity.type
_entity.pdbx_description
1 polymer ?
#
loop_
_entity_poly.entity_id
_entity_poly.type
_entity_poly.pdbx_seq_one_letter_code
_entity_poly.pdbx_strand_id
1 'polypeptide(L)'
;MIGIRLEVETHVVGGSSSAIKNLSKCIYQAGLEIRGMVFSPLASAKMLLSKKQKEIGVALVDLGAGTTSIAVFEEGDVIHCNVLPI
;
A
#
# COMPACT_ATOMS: atom_id res chain seq x y z
N MET A 1 -29.60 -7.00 16.19
CA MET A 1 -28.93 -5.73 15.89
C MET A 1 -29.39 -5.26 14.52
N ILE A 2 -30.06 -4.12 14.42
CA ILE A 2 -30.40 -3.49 13.14
C ILE A 2 -29.66 -2.15 13.12
N GLY A 3 -28.61 -2.06 12.31
CA GLY A 3 -27.89 -0.81 12.05
C GLY A 3 -28.50 -0.07 10.88
N ILE A 4 -28.69 1.24 11.01
CA ILE A 4 -29.40 2.07 10.02
C ILE A 4 -28.44 2.78 9.04
N ARG A 5 -27.15 2.90 9.39
CA ARG A 5 -26.10 3.54 8.57
C ARG A 5 -24.74 2.98 8.97
N LEU A 6 -23.89 2.72 7.98
CA LEU A 6 -22.49 2.32 8.15
C LEU A 6 -21.62 3.30 7.38
N GLU A 7 -20.61 3.85 8.06
CA GLU A 7 -19.66 4.81 7.48
C GLU A 7 -18.24 4.34 7.75
N VAL A 8 -17.33 4.74 6.87
CA VAL A 8 -15.91 4.43 7.00
C VAL A 8 -15.10 5.60 6.46
N GLU A 9 -14.04 5.94 7.18
CA GLU A 9 -12.97 6.80 6.68
C GLU A 9 -11.86 5.90 6.12
N THR A 10 -11.38 6.19 4.91
CA THR A 10 -10.43 5.32 4.23
C THR A 10 -9.34 6.10 3.49
N HIS A 11 -8.13 5.58 3.55
CA HIS A 11 -7.00 6.08 2.78
C HIS A 11 -6.97 5.39 1.40
N VAL A 12 -7.28 6.15 0.35
CA VAL A 12 -7.34 5.62 -1.02
C VAL A 12 -6.02 5.85 -1.74
N VAL A 13 -5.37 4.77 -2.16
CA VAL A 13 -4.16 4.82 -3.00
C VAL A 13 -4.53 4.68 -4.47
N GLY A 14 -4.32 5.75 -5.24
CA GLY A 14 -4.51 5.77 -6.69
C GLY A 14 -3.23 5.39 -7.45
N GLY A 15 -3.40 4.97 -8.70
CA GLY A 15 -2.29 4.66 -9.60
C GLY A 15 -2.70 4.78 -11.07
N SER A 16 -1.71 4.86 -11.95
CA SER A 16 -1.97 4.94 -13.39
C SER A 16 -2.64 3.67 -13.89
N SER A 17 -3.82 3.80 -14.50
CA SER A 17 -4.55 2.68 -15.08
C SER A 17 -3.76 1.99 -16.20
N SER A 18 -2.94 2.73 -16.96
CA SER A 18 -2.12 2.14 -18.02
C SER A 18 -0.99 1.28 -17.44
N ALA A 19 -0.33 1.75 -16.38
CA ALA A 19 0.71 0.99 -15.69
C ALA A 19 0.16 -0.31 -15.10
N ILE A 20 -0.99 -0.25 -14.42
CA ILE A 20 -1.67 -1.41 -13.84
C ILE A 20 -2.06 -2.45 -14.91
N LYS A 21 -2.63 -1.99 -16.04
CA LYS A 21 -3.01 -2.88 -17.14
C LYS A 21 -1.80 -3.57 -17.76
N ASN A 22 -0.72 -2.83 -17.96
CA ASN A 22 0.52 -3.37 -18.54
C ASN A 22 1.14 -4.44 -17.63
N LEU A 23 1.25 -4.15 -16.32
CA LEU A 23 1.74 -5.13 -15.34
C LEU A 23 0.88 -6.40 -15.36
N SER A 24 -0.44 -6.23 -15.34
CA SER A 24 -1.38 -7.36 -15.31
C SER A 24 -1.25 -8.24 -16.55
N LYS A 25 -1.14 -7.61 -17.72
CA LYS A 25 -0.94 -8.31 -19.00
C LYS A 25 0.33 -9.18 -18.98
N CYS A 26 1.44 -8.65 -18.47
CA CYS A 26 2.70 -9.41 -18.38
C CYS A 26 2.55 -10.67 -17.51
N ILE A 27 1.86 -10.58 -16.36
CA ILE A 27 1.62 -11.72 -15.47
C ILE A 27 0.74 -12.78 -16.16
N TYR A 28 -0.35 -12.37 -16.81
CA TYR A 28 -1.24 -13.31 -17.53
C TYR A 28 -0.52 -13.99 -18.70
N GLN A 29 0.33 -13.26 -19.43
CA GLN A 29 1.14 -13.84 -20.51
C GLN A 29 2.16 -14.87 -20.01
N ALA A 30 2.59 -14.78 -18.76
CA ALA A 30 3.39 -15.79 -18.09
C ALA A 30 2.57 -17.02 -17.63
N GLY A 31 1.26 -17.07 -17.92
CA GLY A 31 0.36 -18.16 -17.52
C GLY A 31 -0.03 -18.14 -16.04
N LEU A 32 0.12 -17.00 -15.36
CA LEU A 32 -0.18 -16.83 -13.95
C LEU A 32 -1.46 -16.01 -13.75
N GLU A 33 -2.14 -16.24 -12.62
CA GLU A 33 -3.32 -15.48 -12.22
C GLU A 33 -3.01 -14.46 -11.12
N ILE A 34 -3.68 -13.31 -11.17
CA ILE A 34 -3.56 -12.25 -10.17
C ILE A 34 -4.70 -12.37 -9.17
N ARG A 35 -4.39 -12.71 -7.91
CA ARG A 35 -5.38 -12.75 -6.82
C ARG A 35 -5.70 -11.37 -6.24
N GLY A 36 -4.78 -10.44 -6.37
CA GLY A 36 -4.93 -9.09 -5.86
C GLY A 36 -3.66 -8.29 -6.09
N MET A 37 -3.79 -6.97 -6.03
CA MET A 37 -2.67 -6.03 -6.07
C MET A 37 -2.56 -5.34 -4.71
N VAL A 38 -1.33 -5.11 -4.28
CA VAL A 38 -1.03 -4.43 -3.02
C VAL A 38 -0.03 -3.32 -3.30
N PHE A 39 -0.23 -2.18 -2.65
CA PHE A 39 0.74 -1.10 -2.68
C PHE A 39 1.99 -1.51 -1.90
N SER A 40 3.15 -1.53 -2.56
CA SER A 40 4.39 -2.12 -2.04
C SER A 40 4.75 -1.64 -0.61
N PRO A 41 4.71 -0.33 -0.28
CA PRO A 41 5.05 0.15 1.06
C PRO A 41 4.15 -0.40 2.17
N LEU A 42 2.87 -0.68 1.87
CA LEU A 42 1.96 -1.30 2.84
C LEU A 42 2.29 -2.78 3.06
N ALA A 43 2.70 -3.49 2.01
CA ALA A 43 3.18 -4.87 2.12
C ALA A 43 4.48 -4.94 2.93
N SER A 44 5.45 -4.08 2.62
CA SER A 44 6.71 -3.94 3.36
C SER A 44 6.46 -3.60 4.83
N ALA A 45 5.59 -2.61 5.11
CA ALA A 45 5.22 -2.24 6.47
C ALA A 45 4.51 -3.35 7.24
N LYS A 46 3.76 -4.22 6.57
CA LYS A 46 3.12 -5.38 7.19
C LYS A 46 4.14 -6.44 7.62
N MET A 47 5.23 -6.59 6.85
CA MET A 47 6.27 -7.57 7.14
C MET A 47 7.30 -7.04 8.17
N LEU A 48 7.67 -5.77 8.07
CA LEU A 48 8.81 -5.20 8.79
C LEU A 48 8.45 -4.51 10.11
N LEU A 49 7.26 -3.93 10.21
CA LEU A 49 6.88 -3.13 11.37
C LEU A 49 6.01 -3.93 12.33
N SER A 50 6.41 -3.92 13.60
CA SER A 50 5.57 -4.43 14.69
C SER A 50 4.35 -3.52 14.91
N LYS A 51 3.29 -4.07 15.52
CA LYS A 51 2.11 -3.28 15.91
C LYS A 51 2.52 -2.08 16.76
N LYS A 52 3.37 -2.29 17.77
CA LYS A 52 3.84 -1.23 18.68
C LYS A 52 4.51 -0.06 17.94
N GLN A 53 5.27 -0.32 16.88
CA GLN A 53 5.87 0.77 16.08
C GLN A 53 4.80 1.58 15.35
N LYS A 54 3.77 0.94 14.80
CA LYS A 54 2.67 1.62 14.12
C LYS A 54 1.79 2.43 15.07
N GLU A 55 1.60 1.96 16.31
CA GLU A 55 0.84 2.67 17.35
C GLU A 55 1.54 3.95 17.81
N ILE A 56 2.86 3.90 18.07
CA ILE A 56 3.61 5.04 18.62
C ILE A 56 3.95 6.09 17.56
N GLY A 57 3.95 5.71 16.28
CA GLY A 57 4.38 6.54 15.17
C GLY A 57 5.65 6.01 14.52
N VAL A 58 5.61 5.76 13.21
CA VAL A 58 6.77 5.28 12.44
C VAL A 58 6.65 5.63 10.97
N ALA A 59 7.77 6.02 10.36
CA ALA A 59 7.90 6.15 8.91
C ALA A 59 8.72 4.98 8.36
N LEU A 60 8.14 4.23 7.43
CA LEU A 60 8.86 3.28 6.59
C LEU A 60 9.38 4.01 5.35
N VAL A 61 10.67 3.89 5.08
CA VAL A 61 11.29 4.34 3.82
C VAL A 61 11.81 3.12 3.07
N ASP A 62 11.28 2.89 1.87
CA ASP A 62 11.61 1.78 0.99
C ASP A 62 12.46 2.31 -0.17
N LEU A 63 13.76 1.99 -0.13
CA LEU A 63 14.76 2.43 -1.11
C LEU A 63 14.85 1.41 -2.26
N GLY A 64 14.02 1.62 -3.27
CA GLY A 64 14.00 0.80 -4.48
C GLY A 64 15.10 1.19 -5.48
N ALA A 65 15.16 0.45 -6.59
CA ALA A 65 16.19 0.67 -7.61
C ALA A 65 16.00 1.96 -8.44
N GLY A 66 14.80 2.52 -8.48
CA GLY A 66 14.52 3.75 -9.23
C GLY A 66 13.45 4.65 -8.61
N THR A 67 12.96 4.30 -7.42
CA THR A 67 11.99 5.09 -6.66
C THR A 67 12.18 4.83 -5.18
N THR A 68 12.01 5.87 -4.39
CA THR A 68 11.96 5.80 -2.94
C THR A 68 10.52 5.97 -2.49
N SER A 69 9.97 4.96 -1.82
CA SER A 69 8.59 5.02 -1.32
C SER A 69 8.55 5.25 0.18
N ILE A 70 7.53 5.96 0.64
CA ILE A 70 7.35 6.30 2.05
C ILE A 70 5.94 5.90 2.49
N ALA A 71 5.83 5.32 3.68
CA ALA A 71 4.56 5.11 4.37
C ALA A 71 4.70 5.49 5.85
N VAL A 72 3.85 6.39 6.32
CA VAL A 72 3.83 6.89 7.70
C VAL A 72 2.62 6.32 8.41
N PHE A 73 2.85 5.76 9.59
CA PHE A 73 1.84 5.17 10.44
C PHE A 73 1.79 5.89 11.79
N GLU A 74 0.59 6.05 12.33
CA GLU A 74 0.31 6.57 13.67
C GLU A 74 -1.01 5.95 14.15
N GLU A 75 -1.14 5.66 15.45
CA GLU A 75 -2.33 5.00 16.03
C GLU A 75 -2.72 3.69 15.30
N GLY A 76 -1.74 3.01 14.71
CA GLY A 76 -1.95 1.75 13.98
C GLY A 76 -2.36 1.92 12.50
N ASP A 77 -2.77 3.11 12.08
CA ASP A 77 -3.28 3.41 10.74
C ASP A 77 -2.24 4.11 9.86
N VAL A 78 -2.42 4.04 8.54
CA VAL A 78 -1.60 4.79 7.58
C VAL A 78 -2.14 6.20 7.44
N ILE A 79 -1.33 7.19 7.80
CA ILE A 79 -1.73 8.61 7.73
C ILE A 79 -1.18 9.31 6.48
N HIS A 80 -0.08 8.79 5.92
CA HIS A 80 0.50 9.33 4.70
C HIS A 80 1.27 8.25 3.93
N CYS A 81 1.19 8.29 2.60
CA CYS A 81 2.09 7.52 1.76
C CYS A 81 2.38 8.22 0.44
N ASN A 82 3.61 8.05 -0.07
CA ASN A 82 4.03 8.68 -1.32
C ASN A 82 5.16 7.89 -1.99
N VAL A 83 5.37 8.12 -3.28
CA VAL A 83 6.46 7.57 -4.08
C VAL A 83 7.24 8.71 -4.70
N LEU A 84 8.53 8.78 -4.39
CA LEU A 84 9.45 9.79 -4.89
C LEU A 84 10.28 9.20 -6.04
N PRO A 85 10.50 9.95 -7.14
CA PRO A 85 11.27 9.49 -8.29
C PRO A 85 12.78 9.71 -8.07
N ILE A 86 13.31 9.19 -6.95
CA ILE A 86 14.72 9.24 -6.55
C ILE A 86 15.18 7.92 -5.94
#